data_AF-A0A067SJP2-F1
#
_entry.id   AF-A0A067SJP2-F1
#
_cell.length_a   1.000
_cell.length_b   1.000
_cell.length_c   1.000
_cell.angle_alpha   90.00
_cell.angle_beta   90.00
_cell.angle_gamma   90.00
#
_symmetry.space_group_name_H-M   'P 1'
#
loop_
_entity.id
_entity.type
_entity.pdbx_description
1 polymer ?
#
loop_
_entity_poly.entity_id
_entity_poly.type
_entity_poly.pdbx_seq_one_letter_code
_entity_poly.pdbx_strand_id
1 'polypeptide(L)'
;MQHISEQSLVDLPSRIQYLRDFIEFTEKDAAVLHASRDVVAPLVPAIVDAVYVKLLSFDITAQSFVPRQTGYSGKSPASLSDLSLTHPQISFRKDFLKGYLVKLVTMDYSKPSSWEYLDKVGLMHTGQAGFSHRVTKPALRVEYIHCAILLAYVGDILLNAVIAHEDLTLDTKNAVARAANKILWIQNDLFARHYLAQKASADNITIKRTTLLAIIFCIFATSLFVARAF
;
A
#
# COMPACT_ATOMS: atom_id res chain seq x y z
N MET A 1 13.44 14.52 24.77
CA MET A 1 13.13 14.34 23.34
C MET A 1 14.06 13.29 22.78
N GLN A 2 13.53 12.30 22.08
CA GLN A 2 14.32 11.33 21.33
C GLN A 2 14.75 11.97 19.99
N HIS A 3 16.01 11.80 19.60
CA HIS A 3 16.49 12.24 18.28
C HIS A 3 16.20 11.16 17.23
N ILE A 4 15.65 11.57 16.09
CA ILE A 4 15.40 10.74 14.91
C ILE A 4 15.93 11.52 13.70
N SER A 5 16.83 10.92 12.91
CA SER A 5 17.33 11.55 11.69
C SER A 5 16.44 11.19 10.51
N GLU A 6 16.33 12.08 9.52
CA GLU A 6 15.58 11.79 8.29
C GLU A 6 16.13 10.54 7.58
N GLN A 7 17.45 10.36 7.59
CA GLN A 7 18.12 9.22 6.98
C GLN A 7 17.78 7.89 7.66
N SER A 8 17.53 7.85 8.97
CA SER A 8 17.17 6.60 9.64
C SER A 8 15.77 6.12 9.23
N LEU A 9 14.87 7.02 8.82
CA LEU A 9 13.51 6.66 8.38
C LEU A 9 13.46 5.99 6.99
N VAL A 10 14.60 5.91 6.31
CA VAL A 10 14.77 5.08 5.10
C VAL A 10 14.89 3.60 5.47
N ASP A 11 15.53 3.27 6.60
CA ASP A 11 15.64 1.90 7.09
C ASP A 11 14.31 1.42 7.69
N LEU A 12 13.88 0.19 7.33
CA LEU A 12 12.57 -0.31 7.74
C LEU A 12 12.46 -0.53 9.26
N PRO A 13 13.37 -1.25 9.94
CA PRO A 13 13.35 -1.36 11.40
C PRO A 13 13.27 -0.02 12.12
N SER A 14 14.12 0.94 11.73
CA SER A 14 14.16 2.27 12.34
C SER A 14 12.86 3.06 12.13
N ARG A 15 12.29 3.00 10.93
CA ARG A 15 11.00 3.61 10.62
C ARG A 15 9.85 2.99 11.42
N ILE A 16 9.78 1.67 11.50
CA ILE A 16 8.76 0.96 12.27
C ILE A 16 8.84 1.33 13.74
N GLN A 17 10.05 1.37 14.31
CA GLN A 17 10.25 1.78 15.70
C GLN A 17 9.69 3.20 15.92
N TYR A 18 10.07 4.15 15.07
CA TYR A 18 9.54 5.52 15.14
C TYR A 18 8.02 5.59 15.04
N LEU A 19 7.41 4.90 14.06
CA LEU A 19 5.94 4.89 13.89
C LEU A 19 5.24 4.33 15.13
N ARG A 20 5.74 3.22 15.68
CA ARG A 20 5.20 2.58 16.88
C ARG A 20 5.32 3.50 18.09
N ASP A 21 6.48 4.13 18.29
CA ASP A 21 6.69 5.06 19.41
C ASP A 21 5.77 6.28 19.29
N PHE A 22 5.62 6.83 18.07
CA PHE A 22 4.85 8.05 17.83
C PHE A 22 3.34 7.88 18.08
N ILE A 23 2.76 6.76 17.64
CA ILE A 23 1.33 6.48 17.85
C ILE A 23 1.06 5.58 19.06
N GLU A 24 2.11 5.27 19.83
CA GLU A 24 2.09 4.39 20.99
C GLU A 24 1.51 3.00 20.67
N PHE A 25 1.94 2.37 19.57
CA PHE A 25 1.56 0.99 19.25
C PHE A 25 2.45 0.01 20.03
N THR A 26 1.86 -0.58 21.06
CA THR A 26 2.55 -1.42 22.05
C THR A 26 2.11 -2.89 21.96
N GLU A 27 2.74 -3.74 22.76
CA GLU A 27 2.33 -5.15 22.90
C GLU A 27 0.89 -5.29 23.44
N LYS A 28 0.36 -4.28 24.15
CA LYS A 28 -1.05 -4.27 24.56
C LYS A 28 -1.99 -4.15 23.36
N ASP A 29 -1.65 -3.30 22.39
CA ASP A 29 -2.44 -3.15 21.16
C ASP A 29 -2.40 -4.45 20.34
N ALA A 30 -1.22 -5.08 20.24
CA ALA A 30 -1.08 -6.39 19.60
C ALA A 30 -1.93 -7.47 20.29
N ALA A 31 -1.89 -7.55 21.63
CA ALA A 31 -2.71 -8.51 22.39
C ALA A 31 -4.21 -8.28 22.19
N VAL A 32 -4.66 -7.02 22.11
CA VAL A 32 -6.06 -6.67 21.82
C VAL A 32 -6.45 -7.10 20.40
N LEU A 33 -5.59 -6.89 19.41
CA LEU A 33 -5.83 -7.37 18.03
C LEU A 33 -5.95 -8.90 18.00
N HIS A 34 -5.07 -9.62 18.72
CA HIS A 34 -5.14 -11.08 18.82
C HIS A 34 -6.42 -11.55 19.51
N ALA A 35 -6.83 -10.90 20.60
CA ALA A 35 -8.07 -11.20 21.30
C ALA A 35 -9.31 -10.94 20.43
N SER A 36 -9.23 -10.02 19.47
CA SER A 36 -10.31 -9.74 18.53
C SER A 36 -10.48 -10.80 17.42
N ARG A 37 -9.57 -11.78 17.31
CA ARG A 37 -9.57 -12.78 16.22
C ARG A 37 -10.92 -13.46 16.05
N ASP A 38 -11.51 -13.94 17.13
CA ASP A 38 -12.76 -14.73 17.08
C ASP A 38 -13.99 -13.85 16.79
N VAL A 39 -13.88 -12.53 16.99
CA VAL A 39 -14.88 -11.52 16.57
C VAL A 39 -14.69 -11.15 15.11
N VAL A 40 -13.44 -10.96 14.65
CA VAL A 40 -13.13 -10.52 13.29
C VAL A 40 -13.30 -11.64 12.27
N ALA A 41 -12.93 -12.87 12.59
CA ALA A 41 -12.93 -13.99 11.64
C ALA A 41 -14.30 -14.26 10.99
N PRO A 42 -15.44 -14.27 11.73
CA PRO A 42 -16.77 -14.41 11.14
C PRO A 42 -17.15 -13.28 10.20
N LEU A 43 -16.58 -12.08 10.37
CA LEU A 43 -16.89 -10.89 9.58
C LEU A 43 -16.09 -10.82 8.27
N VAL A 44 -14.95 -11.52 8.18
CA VAL A 44 -14.04 -11.47 7.03
C VAL A 44 -14.75 -11.68 5.67
N PRO A 45 -15.64 -12.67 5.49
CA PRO A 45 -16.35 -12.84 4.22
C PRO A 45 -17.15 -11.60 3.81
N ALA A 46 -17.93 -11.03 4.74
CA ALA A 46 -18.75 -9.85 4.49
C ALA A 46 -17.90 -8.60 4.19
N ILE A 47 -16.79 -8.41 4.92
CA ILE A 47 -15.85 -7.31 4.69
C ILE A 47 -15.23 -7.43 3.29
N VAL A 48 -14.77 -8.61 2.91
CA VAL A 48 -14.18 -8.85 1.59
C VAL A 48 -15.19 -8.59 0.48
N ASP A 49 -16.44 -9.04 0.63
CA ASP A 49 -17.48 -8.75 -0.36
C ASP A 49 -17.76 -7.25 -0.46
N ALA A 50 -17.90 -6.55 0.67
CA ALA A 50 -18.10 -5.10 0.71
C ALA A 50 -16.94 -4.32 0.06
N VAL A 51 -15.69 -4.78 0.24
CA VAL A 51 -14.50 -4.21 -0.40
C VAL A 51 -14.56 -4.37 -1.91
N TYR A 52 -14.89 -5.56 -2.43
CA TYR A 52 -14.94 -5.77 -3.87
C TYR A 52 -16.13 -5.08 -4.54
N VAL A 53 -17.28 -5.00 -3.86
CA VAL A 53 -18.38 -4.13 -4.31
C VAL A 53 -17.90 -2.70 -4.48
N LYS A 54 -17.17 -2.17 -3.49
CA LYS A 54 -16.65 -0.80 -3.52
C LYS A 54 -15.58 -0.59 -4.61
N LEU A 55 -14.65 -1.53 -4.75
CA LEU A 55 -13.57 -1.43 -5.75
C LEU A 55 -14.07 -1.57 -7.18
N LEU A 56 -15.19 -2.26 -7.40
CA LEU A 56 -15.80 -2.38 -8.72
C LEU A 56 -16.84 -1.29 -9.00
N SER A 57 -17.19 -0.44 -8.02
CA SER A 57 -18.14 0.66 -8.23
C SER A 57 -17.54 1.91 -8.89
N PHE A 58 -16.22 1.95 -9.08
CA PHE A 58 -15.52 3.01 -9.80
C PHE A 58 -14.62 2.39 -10.86
N ASP A 59 -14.68 2.91 -12.09
CA ASP A 59 -13.88 2.43 -13.22
C ASP A 59 -12.37 2.50 -12.94
N ILE A 60 -11.91 3.58 -12.30
CA ILE A 60 -10.50 3.83 -11.98
C ILE A 60 -9.91 2.79 -11.02
N THR A 61 -10.73 2.21 -10.14
CA THR A 61 -10.31 1.11 -9.25
C THR A 61 -10.58 -0.25 -9.89
N ALA A 62 -11.65 -0.39 -10.67
CA ALA A 62 -12.02 -1.63 -11.35
C ALA A 62 -10.99 -2.04 -12.41
N GLN A 63 -10.39 -1.08 -13.12
CA GLN A 63 -9.39 -1.36 -14.17
C GLN A 63 -8.18 -2.15 -13.67
N SER A 64 -7.81 -2.01 -12.39
CA SER A 64 -6.73 -2.77 -11.76
C SER A 64 -7.03 -4.29 -11.66
N PHE A 65 -8.23 -4.72 -12.01
CA PHE A 65 -8.67 -6.12 -12.01
C PHE A 65 -8.81 -6.74 -13.39
N VAL A 66 -8.64 -5.97 -14.47
CA VAL A 66 -8.68 -6.49 -15.86
C VAL A 66 -7.43 -7.34 -16.18
N PRO A 67 -6.20 -6.89 -15.90
CA PRO A 67 -5.01 -7.69 -16.19
C PRO A 67 -5.02 -9.02 -15.45
N ARG A 68 -4.34 -10.03 -16.02
CA ARG A 68 -4.22 -11.33 -15.38
C ARG A 68 -3.49 -11.22 -14.05
N GLN A 69 -4.13 -11.68 -12.98
CA GLN A 69 -3.50 -11.77 -11.66
C GLN A 69 -2.35 -12.79 -11.69
N THR A 70 -1.22 -12.48 -11.06
CA THR A 70 -0.13 -13.45 -10.91
C THR A 70 -0.61 -14.69 -10.15
N GLY A 71 -0.36 -15.88 -10.70
CA GLY A 71 -0.75 -17.16 -10.09
C GLY A 71 -2.14 -17.64 -10.51
N TYR A 72 -2.94 -16.79 -11.15
CA TYR A 72 -4.22 -17.19 -11.73
C TYR A 72 -4.01 -17.79 -13.14
N SER A 73 -4.51 -19.00 -13.37
CA SER A 73 -4.36 -19.75 -14.63
C SER A 73 -5.58 -19.71 -15.55
N GLY A 74 -6.71 -19.20 -15.07
CA GLY A 74 -7.95 -19.13 -15.84
C GLY A 74 -8.02 -17.98 -16.85
N LYS A 75 -9.18 -17.83 -17.50
CA LYS A 75 -9.43 -16.73 -18.45
C LYS A 75 -9.56 -15.41 -17.69
N SER A 76 -8.78 -14.42 -18.11
CA SER A 76 -8.85 -13.07 -17.55
C SER A 76 -9.96 -12.25 -18.24
N PRO A 77 -10.53 -11.26 -17.56
CA PRO A 77 -11.42 -10.27 -18.18
C PRO A 77 -10.71 -9.62 -19.38
N ALA A 78 -11.44 -9.36 -20.48
CA ALA A 78 -10.87 -8.61 -21.61
C ALA A 78 -11.09 -7.10 -21.44
N SER A 79 -12.12 -6.72 -20.69
CA SER A 79 -12.57 -5.35 -20.50
C SER A 79 -13.22 -5.15 -19.13
N LEU A 80 -13.53 -3.90 -18.78
CA LEU A 80 -14.27 -3.57 -17.55
C LEU A 80 -15.66 -4.20 -17.52
N SER A 81 -16.35 -4.33 -18.66
CA SER A 81 -17.69 -4.93 -18.74
C SER A 81 -17.70 -6.43 -18.44
N ASP A 82 -16.55 -7.10 -18.51
CA ASP A 82 -16.42 -8.51 -18.16
C ASP A 82 -16.20 -8.72 -16.65
N LEU A 83 -16.00 -7.64 -15.88
CA LEU A 83 -15.80 -7.72 -14.43
C LEU A 83 -17.14 -7.91 -13.72
N SER A 84 -17.17 -8.86 -12.80
CA SER A 84 -18.27 -9.07 -11.88
C SER A 84 -17.75 -9.65 -10.57
N LEU A 85 -18.56 -9.56 -9.50
CA LEU A 85 -18.22 -10.14 -8.20
C LEU A 85 -18.04 -11.66 -8.24
N THR A 86 -18.58 -12.32 -9.27
CA THR A 86 -18.53 -13.77 -9.48
C THR A 86 -17.48 -14.19 -10.52
N HIS A 87 -16.79 -13.24 -11.15
CA HIS A 87 -15.72 -13.56 -12.10
C HIS A 87 -14.62 -14.37 -11.39
N PRO A 88 -14.14 -15.52 -11.93
CA PRO A 88 -13.26 -16.41 -11.16
C PRO A 88 -11.93 -15.77 -10.74
N GLN A 89 -11.38 -14.84 -11.53
CA GLN A 89 -10.21 -14.03 -11.11
C GLN A 89 -10.51 -13.13 -9.90
N ILE A 90 -11.73 -12.58 -9.80
CA ILE A 90 -12.14 -11.76 -8.66
C ILE A 90 -12.24 -12.63 -7.41
N SER A 91 -12.87 -13.81 -7.51
CA SER A 91 -12.90 -14.80 -6.43
C SER A 91 -11.49 -15.21 -5.97
N PHE A 92 -10.58 -15.46 -6.92
CA PHE A 92 -9.18 -15.77 -6.61
C PHE A 92 -8.49 -14.63 -5.84
N ARG A 93 -8.73 -13.36 -6.20
CA ARG A 93 -8.15 -12.22 -5.49
C ARG A 93 -8.81 -11.98 -4.11
N LYS A 94 -10.10 -12.29 -3.96
CA LYS A 94 -10.80 -12.23 -2.66
C LYS A 94 -10.12 -13.11 -1.61
N ASP A 95 -9.63 -14.28 -2.00
CA ASP A 95 -8.96 -15.19 -1.05
C ASP A 95 -7.65 -14.63 -0.48
N PHE A 96 -6.88 -13.85 -1.27
CA PHE A 96 -5.71 -13.14 -0.74
C PHE A 96 -6.11 -12.10 0.30
N LEU A 97 -7.18 -11.34 0.05
CA LEU A 97 -7.67 -10.34 1.00
C LEU A 97 -8.19 -11.00 2.29
N LYS A 98 -8.92 -12.12 2.18
CA LYS A 98 -9.35 -12.90 3.35
C LYS A 98 -8.15 -13.32 4.20
N GLY A 99 -7.13 -13.92 3.56
CA GLY A 99 -5.90 -14.32 4.24
C GLY A 99 -5.17 -13.14 4.88
N TYR A 100 -5.15 -11.99 4.21
CA TYR A 100 -4.55 -10.76 4.74
C TYR A 100 -5.26 -10.26 6.01
N LEU A 101 -6.59 -10.17 5.99
CA LEU A 101 -7.38 -9.73 7.15
C LEU A 101 -7.21 -10.67 8.35
N VAL A 102 -7.20 -11.98 8.13
CA VAL A 102 -6.88 -12.97 9.19
C VAL A 102 -5.47 -12.77 9.72
N LYS A 103 -4.51 -12.48 8.84
CA LYS A 103 -3.11 -12.27 9.22
C LYS A 103 -2.92 -11.05 10.11
N LEU A 104 -3.68 -9.97 9.90
CA LEU A 104 -3.62 -8.78 10.77
C LEU A 104 -3.97 -9.10 12.23
N VAL A 105 -4.90 -10.03 12.47
CA VAL A 105 -5.29 -10.42 13.84
C VAL A 105 -4.56 -11.66 14.37
N THR A 106 -3.59 -12.20 13.64
CA THR A 106 -2.83 -13.41 14.04
C THR A 106 -1.32 -13.27 13.94
N MET A 107 -0.81 -12.24 13.26
CA MET A 107 0.63 -12.03 13.11
C MET A 107 1.28 -11.55 14.40
N ASP A 108 2.52 -11.96 14.61
CA ASP A 108 3.31 -11.60 15.77
C ASP A 108 3.99 -10.24 15.55
N TYR A 109 3.43 -9.17 16.10
CA TYR A 109 3.90 -7.80 15.92
C TYR A 109 5.26 -7.50 16.58
N SER A 110 5.77 -8.41 17.42
CA SER A 110 7.13 -8.31 17.96
C SER A 110 8.21 -8.69 16.94
N LYS A 111 7.83 -9.45 15.89
CA LYS A 111 8.78 -9.97 14.90
C LYS A 111 9.00 -8.99 13.74
N PRO A 112 10.27 -8.69 13.38
CA PRO A 112 10.59 -7.89 12.19
C PRO A 112 9.94 -8.39 10.90
N SER A 113 9.84 -9.71 10.73
CA SER A 113 9.24 -10.34 9.54
C SER A 113 7.75 -10.02 9.35
N SER A 114 7.01 -9.70 10.42
CA SER A 114 5.63 -9.23 10.34
C SER A 114 5.56 -7.86 9.65
N TRP A 115 6.48 -6.96 10.00
CA TRP A 115 6.56 -5.62 9.43
C TRP A 115 7.10 -5.64 7.99
N GLU A 116 8.09 -6.49 7.71
CA GLU A 116 8.54 -6.73 6.33
C GLU A 116 7.42 -7.27 5.44
N TYR A 117 6.54 -8.11 5.97
CA TYR A 117 5.38 -8.58 5.23
C TYR A 117 4.44 -7.44 4.86
N LEU A 118 4.12 -6.54 5.81
CA LEU A 118 3.26 -5.38 5.55
C LEU A 118 3.90 -4.39 4.57
N ASP A 119 5.21 -4.14 4.69
CA ASP A 119 5.99 -3.33 3.74
C ASP A 119 5.93 -3.92 2.33
N LYS A 120 6.16 -5.23 2.19
CA LYS A 120 6.06 -5.94 0.90
C LYS A 120 4.66 -5.87 0.28
N VAL A 121 3.60 -5.85 1.09
CA VAL A 121 2.23 -5.65 0.57
C VAL A 121 2.10 -4.25 -0.05
N GLY A 122 2.64 -3.21 0.57
CA GLY A 122 2.70 -1.86 0.00
C GLY A 122 3.49 -1.83 -1.30
N LEU A 123 4.71 -2.41 -1.30
CA LEU A 123 5.57 -2.48 -2.48
C LEU A 123 4.89 -3.15 -3.68
N MET A 124 4.15 -4.24 -3.44
CA MET A 124 3.45 -4.98 -4.49
C MET A 124 2.43 -4.14 -5.27
N HIS A 125 1.86 -3.09 -4.67
CA HIS A 125 0.89 -2.21 -5.33
C HIS A 125 1.54 -1.15 -6.23
N THR A 126 2.87 -0.99 -6.19
CA THR A 126 3.58 -0.02 -7.03
C THR A 126 3.87 -0.53 -8.45
N GLY A 127 3.63 -1.81 -8.71
CA GLY A 127 4.02 -2.47 -9.95
C GLY A 127 5.50 -2.85 -10.02
N GLN A 128 6.31 -2.54 -9.00
CA GLN A 128 7.70 -2.96 -8.95
C GLN A 128 7.80 -4.48 -8.77
N ALA A 129 8.64 -5.10 -9.59
CA ALA A 129 9.02 -6.50 -9.42
C ALA A 129 9.87 -6.61 -8.15
N GLY A 130 9.29 -7.08 -7.05
CA GLY A 130 10.03 -7.33 -5.79
C GLY A 130 11.19 -8.34 -5.91
N PHE A 131 11.33 -8.99 -7.08
CA PHE A 131 12.43 -9.89 -7.44
C PHE A 131 12.70 -9.85 -8.95
N SER A 132 13.95 -10.02 -9.37
CA SER A 132 14.41 -10.01 -10.77
C SER A 132 13.68 -11.01 -11.70
N HIS A 133 13.21 -12.15 -11.17
CA HIS A 133 12.43 -13.13 -11.96
C HIS A 133 10.98 -12.68 -12.26
N ARG A 134 10.55 -11.51 -11.79
CA ARG A 134 9.19 -10.97 -12.04
C ARG A 134 9.15 -9.83 -13.05
N VAL A 135 10.28 -9.42 -13.62
CA VAL A 135 10.37 -8.33 -14.62
C VAL A 135 9.47 -8.56 -15.84
N THR A 136 9.20 -9.82 -16.19
CA THR A 136 8.37 -10.19 -17.35
C THR A 136 6.88 -10.36 -17.03
N LYS A 137 6.46 -10.24 -15.75
CA LYS A 137 5.05 -10.38 -15.37
C LYS A 137 4.34 -9.02 -15.43
N PRO A 138 3.07 -8.96 -15.84
CA PRO A 138 2.28 -7.73 -15.79
C PRO A 138 2.31 -7.14 -14.38
N ALA A 139 2.75 -5.89 -14.30
CA ALA A 139 2.80 -5.15 -13.05
C ALA A 139 1.37 -4.89 -12.53
N LEU A 140 1.10 -5.22 -11.27
CA LEU A 140 -0.06 -4.67 -10.58
C LEU A 140 0.34 -3.27 -10.09
N ARG A 141 -0.08 -2.23 -10.81
CA ARG A 141 0.04 -0.86 -10.34
C ARG A 141 -1.32 -0.34 -9.89
N VAL A 142 -1.37 0.11 -8.64
CA VAL A 142 -2.51 0.78 -8.02
C VAL A 142 -1.96 2.07 -7.44
N GLU A 143 -2.52 3.23 -7.80
CA GLU A 143 -2.02 4.50 -7.27
C GLU A 143 -2.32 4.64 -5.77
N TYR A 144 -1.42 5.29 -5.04
CA TYR A 144 -1.49 5.39 -3.58
C TYR A 144 -2.81 5.95 -3.06
N ILE A 145 -3.42 6.91 -3.78
CA ILE A 145 -4.72 7.48 -3.42
C ILE A 145 -5.79 6.40 -3.24
N HIS A 146 -5.81 5.37 -4.09
CA HIS A 146 -6.77 4.27 -4.01
C HIS A 146 -6.45 3.31 -2.86
N CYS A 147 -5.16 3.08 -2.58
CA CYS A 147 -4.73 2.31 -1.42
C CYS A 147 -5.14 3.00 -0.11
N ALA A 148 -4.82 4.29 0.03
CA ALA A 148 -5.09 5.07 1.23
C ALA A 148 -6.60 5.15 1.53
N ILE A 149 -7.42 5.47 0.51
CA ILE A 149 -8.87 5.57 0.72
C ILE A 149 -9.52 4.20 0.98
N LEU A 150 -8.96 3.12 0.42
CA LEU A 150 -9.43 1.76 0.72
C LEU A 150 -9.12 1.36 2.17
N LEU A 151 -7.94 1.71 2.70
CA LEU A 151 -7.61 1.48 4.11
C LEU A 151 -8.59 2.20 5.04
N ALA A 152 -8.98 3.43 4.70
CA ALA A 152 -10.01 4.17 5.45
C ALA A 152 -11.37 3.45 5.41
N TYR A 153 -11.81 2.99 4.22
CA TYR A 153 -13.07 2.25 4.07
C TYR A 153 -13.08 0.92 4.84
N VAL A 154 -11.99 0.16 4.79
CA VAL A 154 -11.85 -1.08 5.57
C VAL A 154 -11.86 -0.79 7.07
N GLY A 155 -11.18 0.28 7.49
CA GLY A 155 -11.19 0.74 8.88
C GLY A 155 -12.59 1.06 9.38
N ASP A 156 -13.37 1.81 8.61
CA ASP A 156 -14.76 2.15 8.95
C ASP A 156 -15.63 0.90 9.14
N ILE A 157 -15.56 -0.07 8.23
CA ILE A 157 -16.31 -1.33 8.34
C ILE A 157 -15.92 -2.09 9.62
N LEU A 158 -14.61 -2.22 9.89
CA LEU A 158 -14.11 -2.93 11.06
C LEU A 158 -14.54 -2.23 12.36
N LEU A 159 -14.42 -0.90 12.41
CA LEU A 159 -14.82 -0.11 13.57
C LEU A 159 -16.32 -0.22 13.83
N ASN A 160 -17.15 -0.08 12.79
CA ASN A 160 -18.59 -0.22 12.93
C ASN A 160 -18.98 -1.61 13.45
N ALA A 161 -18.35 -2.67 12.93
CA ALA A 161 -18.63 -4.04 13.37
C ALA A 161 -18.26 -4.26 14.85
N VAL A 162 -17.16 -3.67 15.32
CA VAL A 162 -16.76 -3.74 16.74
C VAL A 162 -17.71 -2.92 17.62
N ILE A 163 -18.03 -1.69 17.23
CA ILE A 163 -18.88 -0.78 18.01
C ILE A 163 -20.30 -1.34 18.15
N ALA A 164 -20.85 -1.93 17.08
CA ALA A 164 -22.18 -2.51 17.06
C ALA A 164 -22.27 -3.89 17.74
N HIS A 165 -21.15 -4.53 18.10
CA HIS A 165 -21.18 -5.86 18.70
C HIS A 165 -21.79 -5.83 20.10
N GLU A 166 -22.93 -6.48 20.31
CA GLU A 166 -23.71 -6.40 21.57
C GLU A 166 -22.96 -7.02 22.76
N ASP A 167 -22.25 -8.13 22.53
CA ASP A 167 -21.56 -8.88 23.60
C ASP A 167 -20.23 -8.28 24.06
N LEU A 168 -19.72 -7.23 23.39
CA LEU A 168 -18.45 -6.61 23.77
C LEU A 168 -18.66 -5.47 24.78
N THR A 169 -17.85 -5.46 25.83
CA THR A 169 -17.82 -4.33 26.77
C THR A 169 -17.35 -3.05 26.07
N LEU A 170 -17.74 -1.88 26.60
CA LEU A 170 -17.28 -0.59 26.09
C LEU A 170 -15.75 -0.48 26.09
N ASP A 171 -15.09 -0.99 27.12
CA ASP A 171 -13.63 -1.00 27.23
C ASP A 171 -12.98 -1.86 26.13
N THR A 172 -13.53 -3.04 25.87
CA THR A 172 -13.08 -3.91 24.77
C THR A 172 -13.27 -3.23 23.42
N LYS A 173 -14.44 -2.61 23.17
CA LYS A 173 -14.72 -1.88 21.93
C LYS A 173 -13.71 -0.76 21.71
N ASN A 174 -13.46 0.05 22.73
CA ASN A 174 -12.49 1.14 22.68
C ASN A 174 -11.08 0.64 22.44
N ALA A 175 -10.66 -0.42 23.14
CA ALA A 175 -9.33 -0.99 22.98
C ALA A 175 -9.10 -1.50 21.55
N VAL A 176 -10.05 -2.27 21.00
CA VAL A 176 -9.97 -2.81 19.64
C VAL A 176 -9.97 -1.67 18.61
N ALA A 177 -10.87 -0.69 18.77
CA ALA A 177 -10.94 0.45 17.87
C ALA A 177 -9.62 1.24 17.81
N ARG A 178 -8.99 1.49 18.95
CA ARG A 178 -7.69 2.18 19.01
C ARG A 178 -6.57 1.36 18.38
N ALA A 179 -6.49 0.06 18.70
CA ALA A 179 -5.47 -0.82 18.14
C ALA A 179 -5.60 -0.97 16.62
N ALA A 180 -6.82 -1.14 16.12
CA ALA A 180 -7.13 -1.21 14.68
C ALA A 180 -6.77 0.09 13.95
N ASN A 181 -7.12 1.25 14.51
CA ASN A 181 -6.75 2.55 13.93
C ASN A 181 -5.23 2.69 13.81
N LYS A 182 -4.49 2.37 14.89
CA LYS A 182 -3.02 2.47 14.89
C LYS A 182 -2.38 1.59 13.81
N ILE A 183 -2.80 0.32 13.69
CA ILE A 183 -2.21 -0.57 12.69
C ILE A 183 -2.57 -0.17 11.26
N LEU A 184 -3.75 0.42 11.01
CA LEU A 184 -4.12 0.97 9.71
C LEU A 184 -3.25 2.16 9.32
N TRP A 185 -2.93 3.05 10.26
CA TRP A 185 -2.04 4.17 10.01
C TRP A 185 -0.59 3.75 9.76
N ILE A 186 -0.08 2.74 10.47
CA ILE A 186 1.24 2.17 10.17
C ILE A 186 1.25 1.57 8.75
N GLN A 187 0.25 0.78 8.39
CA GLN A 187 0.12 0.26 7.02
C GLN A 187 0.08 1.39 5.98
N ASN A 188 -0.66 2.46 6.26
CA ASN A 188 -0.75 3.59 5.35
C ASN A 188 0.61 4.25 5.07
N ASP A 189 1.46 4.46 6.10
CA ASP A 189 2.83 4.94 5.89
C ASP A 189 3.69 3.94 5.11
N LEU A 190 3.62 2.65 5.47
CA LEU A 190 4.36 1.59 4.77
C LEU A 190 3.96 1.48 3.29
N PHE A 191 2.73 1.80 2.93
CA PHE A 191 2.34 1.89 1.55
C PHE A 191 2.92 3.16 0.93
N ALA A 192 2.70 4.32 1.56
CA ALA A 192 3.12 5.62 1.07
C ALA A 192 4.62 5.69 0.75
N ARG A 193 5.48 5.12 1.61
CA ARG A 193 6.94 5.19 1.44
C ARG A 193 7.42 4.65 0.09
N HIS A 194 6.75 3.66 -0.49
CA HIS A 194 7.15 3.12 -1.79
C HIS A 194 6.74 4.01 -2.98
N TYR A 195 5.73 4.87 -2.82
CA TYR A 195 5.32 5.84 -3.83
C TYR A 195 6.10 7.14 -3.71
N LEU A 196 6.38 7.59 -2.48
CA LEU A 196 7.14 8.82 -2.22
C LEU A 196 8.62 8.66 -2.60
N ALA A 197 9.23 7.52 -2.34
CA ALA A 197 10.62 7.25 -2.73
C ALA A 197 10.82 7.27 -4.26
N GLN A 198 9.83 6.83 -5.05
CA GLN A 198 9.89 6.88 -6.52
C GLN A 198 9.97 8.32 -7.04
N LYS A 199 9.24 9.26 -6.41
CA LYS A 199 9.23 10.66 -6.85
C LYS A 199 10.60 11.32 -6.64
N ALA A 200 11.26 11.06 -5.50
CA ALA A 200 12.61 11.55 -5.23
C ALA A 200 13.66 11.02 -6.23
N SER A 201 13.48 9.81 -6.78
CA SER A 201 14.36 9.29 -7.83
C SER A 201 14.12 9.89 -9.22
N ALA A 202 12.91 10.38 -9.51
CA ALA A 202 12.57 10.99 -10.79
C ALA A 202 13.11 12.42 -10.94
N ASP A 203 13.23 13.16 -9.82
CA ASP A 203 13.76 14.54 -9.82
C ASP A 203 15.30 14.60 -9.88
N ASN A 204 15.99 13.48 -9.68
CA ASN A 204 17.45 13.36 -9.83
C ASN A 204 17.87 13.08 -11.29
N ILE A 205 17.31 13.82 -12.25
CA ILE A 205 17.91 13.89 -13.59
C ILE A 205 19.21 14.67 -13.46
N THR A 206 20.30 13.94 -13.18
CA THR A 206 21.66 14.43 -13.34
C THR A 206 21.82 14.87 -14.80
N ILE A 207 21.80 16.17 -15.06
CA ILE A 207 22.26 16.73 -16.33
C ILE A 207 23.72 16.28 -16.47
N LYS A 208 23.99 15.30 -17.33
CA LYS A 208 25.35 14.89 -17.64
C LYS A 208 26.11 16.14 -18.10
N ARG A 209 27.22 16.44 -17.44
CA ARG A 209 28.11 17.59 -17.73
C ARG A 209 28.48 17.74 -19.22
N THR A 210 28.41 16.66 -19.99
CA THR A 210 28.61 16.63 -21.44
C THR A 210 27.54 17.40 -22.23
N THR A 211 26.30 17.49 -21.74
CA THR A 211 25.23 18.24 -22.43
C THR A 211 25.34 19.75 -22.18
N LEU A 212 25.90 20.17 -21.05
CA LEU A 212 26.11 21.59 -20.73
C LEU A 212 27.19 22.23 -21.62
N LEU A 213 28.26 21.50 -21.94
CA LEU A 213 29.30 21.95 -22.86
C LEU A 213 28.80 22.07 -24.30
N ALA A 214 27.92 21.16 -24.75
CA ALA A 214 27.32 21.23 -26.08
C ALA A 214 26.38 22.44 -26.23
N ILE A 215 25.59 22.75 -25.20
CA ILE A 215 24.68 23.90 -25.20
C ILE A 215 25.48 25.22 -25.17
N ILE A 216 26.56 25.30 -24.37
CA ILE A 216 27.43 26.48 -24.33
C ILE A 216 28.17 26.67 -25.67
N PHE A 217 28.63 25.59 -26.32
CA PHE A 217 29.29 25.68 -27.63
C PHE A 217 28.34 26.15 -28.75
N CYS A 218 27.07 25.72 -28.73
CA CYS A 218 26.06 26.19 -29.68
C CYS A 218 25.68 27.67 -29.49
N ILE A 219 25.70 28.17 -28.25
CA ILE A 219 25.42 29.59 -27.95
C ILE A 219 26.60 30.48 -28.37
N PHE A 220 27.85 30.01 -28.25
CA PHE A 220 29.02 30.75 -28.73
C PHE A 220 29.23 30.69 -30.25
N ALA A 221 28.86 29.58 -30.91
CA ALA A 221 28.96 29.47 -32.37
C ALA A 221 27.94 30.35 -33.11
N THR A 222 26.77 30.59 -32.51
CA THR A 222 25.72 31.44 -33.09
C THR A 222 25.98 32.94 -32.88
N SER A 223 26.60 33.34 -31.77
CA SER A 223 26.97 34.74 -31.52
C SER A 223 28.13 35.24 -32.40
N LEU A 224 29.04 34.37 -32.83
CA LEU A 224 30.08 34.72 -33.83
C LEU A 224 29.54 34.86 -35.26
N PHE A 225 28.41 34.23 -35.60
CA PHE A 225 27.82 34.35 -36.93
C PHE A 225 26.97 35.63 -37.09
N VAL A 226 26.33 36.10 -36.02
CA VAL A 226 25.52 37.34 -36.05
C VAL A 226 26.40 38.61 -36.03
N ALA A 227 27.57 38.57 -35.39
CA ALA A 227 28.50 39.70 -35.34
C ALA A 227 29.27 39.98 -36.66
N ARG A 228 29.11 39.15 -37.70
CA ARG A 228 29.68 39.37 -39.04
C ARG A 228 28.64 39.87 -40.07
N ALA A 229 27.40 40.07 -39.67
CA ALA A 229 26.31 40.48 -40.55
C ALA A 229 25.80 41.92 -40.30
N PHE A 230 26.54 42.73 -39.54
CA PHE A 230 26.34 44.18 -39.39
C PHE A 230 27.68 44.91 -39.53
#